data_AF-V9KIQ2-F1
#
_entry.id   AF-V9KIQ2-F1
#
_cell.length_a   1.000
_cell.length_b   1.000
_cell.length_c   1.000
_cell.angle_alpha   90.00
_cell.angle_beta   90.00
_cell.angle_gamma   90.00
#
_symmetry.space_group_name_H-M   'P 1'
#
loop_
_entity.id
_entity.type
_entity.pdbx_description
1 polymer ?
#
loop_
_entity_poly.entity_id
_entity_poly.type
_entity_poly.pdbx_seq_one_letter_code
_entity_poly.pdbx_strand_id
1 'polypeptide(L)'
;TRMARKFTHISTLLQYQKLSLACMCEAWEDILMQMDLRLTTFVQEKNTKTSVQEEFMQLLMWGKASPELQSLLMNQLTVKGLKKLGQSIESSYSTIQKLVISHLQSGSEALLYHLSELKGMAMWKQKYQPLGLDVSAIEDAINAVGGFILKANELLQVIDNSMKNFKAFFRWLYAAMLRMSDDHVLPELNKMTHRDVAFVADFLSEHFKEAPELYDQKGQYFNVERVGQYLKDEDDDLVTPPETEGNPWFSFLQNSIHLKESPLLFPYHPKKSLHYVKRRVQEQIDICLQKPSEVIGKSVSQVVYMPLYRLYPSEGTVPRFALPSFWNDKSSNLQYIVFTMHTGMSSRIYIMRRPTDLSRSISNWLLAVEFGDFLCSSRNETKKESQFHFLDVGFYDDEMLTVLLKEQVGGEEKGRILAQLPLSSIYMSEQTEEEFRLDVGKRLGEQVNQIPVQTVTLENQCRTLENMKAQYIAANGIRKVSCVLSSNLRHVRVFEMDVEDDGEVDEEEEEPDSQDISGLKEDMEETLDTLVGPENSGAAAVENPALPEDDASSLESVPGNWT
;
A
#
# COMPACT_ATOMS: atom_id res chain seq x y z
N THR A 1 -1.11 -1.11 21.86
CA THR A 1 -0.12 -1.70 20.91
C THR A 1 -0.43 -3.14 20.52
N ARG A 2 -0.56 -4.11 21.47
CA ARG A 2 -0.85 -5.53 21.12
C ARG A 2 -2.11 -5.73 20.27
N MET A 3 -3.21 -5.08 20.65
CA MET A 3 -4.48 -5.09 19.90
C MET A 3 -4.30 -4.56 18.47
N ALA A 4 -3.70 -3.38 18.30
CA ALA A 4 -3.43 -2.79 16.99
C ALA A 4 -2.61 -3.72 16.09
N ARG A 5 -1.59 -4.39 16.64
CA ARG A 5 -0.81 -5.38 15.87
C ARG A 5 -1.67 -6.55 15.38
N LYS A 6 -2.58 -7.06 16.21
CA LYS A 6 -3.52 -8.13 15.79
C LYS A 6 -4.48 -7.63 14.71
N PHE A 7 -5.00 -6.41 14.84
CA PHE A 7 -5.86 -5.79 13.82
C PHE A 7 -5.14 -5.59 12.49
N THR A 8 -3.87 -5.15 12.51
CA THR A 8 -3.06 -5.07 11.29
C THR A 8 -2.88 -6.44 10.66
N HIS A 9 -2.53 -7.48 11.43
CA HIS A 9 -2.42 -8.84 10.89
C HIS A 9 -3.74 -9.33 10.27
N ILE A 10 -4.88 -9.10 10.94
CA ILE A 10 -6.22 -9.44 10.44
C ILE A 10 -6.52 -8.71 9.12
N SER A 11 -6.27 -7.39 9.07
CA SER A 11 -6.49 -6.58 7.86
C SER A 11 -5.61 -7.02 6.70
N THR A 12 -4.33 -7.33 6.95
CA THR A 12 -3.42 -7.85 5.93
C THR A 12 -3.88 -9.21 5.41
N LEU A 13 -4.35 -10.10 6.29
CA LEU A 13 -4.87 -11.41 5.90
C LEU A 13 -6.15 -11.31 5.06
N LEU A 14 -7.06 -10.37 5.37
CA LEU A 14 -8.24 -10.11 4.56
C LEU A 14 -7.87 -9.63 3.15
N GLN A 15 -6.89 -8.72 3.05
CA GLN A 15 -6.39 -8.26 1.76
C GLN A 15 -5.73 -9.41 0.98
N TYR A 16 -4.97 -10.26 1.66
CA TYR A 16 -4.34 -11.44 1.07
C TYR A 16 -5.37 -12.46 0.55
N GLN A 17 -6.45 -12.72 1.30
CA GLN A 17 -7.57 -13.56 0.84
C GLN A 17 -8.28 -12.94 -0.36
N LYS A 18 -8.46 -11.60 -0.38
CA LYS A 18 -9.05 -10.90 -1.52
C LYS A 18 -8.22 -11.08 -2.79
N LEU A 19 -6.90 -10.91 -2.69
CA LEU A 19 -5.98 -11.11 -3.80
C LEU A 19 -5.99 -12.57 -4.27
N SER A 20 -5.95 -13.52 -3.34
CA SER A 20 -5.97 -14.96 -3.66
C SER A 20 -7.24 -15.36 -4.41
N LEU A 21 -8.40 -14.83 -3.99
CA LEU A 21 -9.67 -15.08 -4.68
C LEU A 21 -9.69 -14.44 -6.08
N ALA A 22 -9.12 -13.25 -6.26
CA ALA A 22 -9.02 -12.62 -7.57
C ALA A 22 -8.16 -13.45 -8.54
N CYS A 23 -7.01 -13.94 -8.10
CA CYS A 23 -6.17 -14.84 -8.90
C CYS A 23 -6.87 -16.17 -9.25
N MET A 24 -7.72 -16.69 -8.35
CA MET A 24 -8.55 -17.86 -8.64
C MET A 24 -9.62 -17.57 -9.71
N CYS A 25 -10.23 -16.38 -9.69
CA CYS A 25 -11.21 -15.97 -10.68
C CYS A 25 -10.57 -15.81 -12.05
N GLU A 26 -9.40 -15.18 -12.13
CA GLU A 26 -8.62 -15.04 -13.37
C GLU A 26 -8.27 -16.41 -13.99
N ALA A 27 -7.72 -17.33 -13.19
CA ALA A 27 -7.41 -18.68 -13.66
C ALA A 27 -8.66 -19.48 -14.08
N TRP A 28 -9.83 -19.17 -13.53
CA TRP A 28 -11.10 -19.77 -13.91
C TRP A 28 -11.67 -19.16 -15.20
N GLU A 29 -11.59 -17.84 -15.36
CA GLU A 29 -11.99 -17.15 -16.59
C GLU A 29 -11.20 -17.65 -17.81
N ASP A 30 -9.91 -17.96 -17.64
CA ASP A 30 -9.09 -18.61 -18.66
C ASP A 30 -9.65 -19.99 -19.09
N ILE A 31 -10.13 -20.80 -18.16
CA ILE A 31 -10.76 -22.11 -18.46
C ILE A 31 -12.05 -21.88 -19.24
N LEU A 32 -12.89 -20.97 -18.73
CA LEU A 32 -14.18 -20.65 -19.30
C LEU A 32 -14.05 -20.14 -20.73
N MET A 33 -13.12 -19.21 -20.98
CA MET A 33 -12.86 -18.68 -22.33
C MET A 33 -12.43 -19.79 -23.30
N GLN A 34 -11.58 -20.73 -22.88
CA GLN A 34 -11.12 -21.81 -23.76
C GLN A 34 -12.22 -22.83 -24.11
N MET A 35 -13.12 -23.12 -23.16
CA MET A 35 -14.24 -24.04 -23.35
C MET A 35 -15.37 -23.39 -24.16
N ASP A 36 -15.78 -22.17 -23.79
CA ASP A 36 -16.90 -21.46 -24.44
C ASP A 36 -16.57 -21.10 -25.89
N LEU A 37 -15.35 -20.65 -26.19
CA LEU A 37 -14.98 -20.19 -27.54
C LEU A 37 -14.98 -21.33 -28.57
N ARG A 38 -14.91 -22.60 -28.14
CA ARG A 38 -14.90 -23.79 -29.00
C ARG A 38 -16.23 -24.53 -29.05
N LEU A 39 -16.99 -24.55 -27.94
CA LEU A 39 -18.32 -25.16 -27.88
C LEU A 39 -19.42 -24.23 -28.40
N THR A 40 -19.28 -22.92 -28.22
CA THR A 40 -20.28 -21.94 -28.69
C THR A 40 -20.21 -21.76 -30.21
N THR A 41 -19.00 -21.78 -30.80
CA THR A 41 -18.84 -21.84 -32.27
C THR A 41 -19.52 -23.06 -32.86
N PHE A 42 -19.44 -24.22 -32.19
CA PHE A 42 -20.13 -25.43 -32.64
C PHE A 42 -21.65 -25.30 -32.67
N VAL A 43 -22.24 -24.74 -31.61
CA VAL A 43 -23.69 -24.56 -31.51
C VAL A 43 -24.18 -23.55 -32.54
N GLN A 44 -23.43 -22.46 -32.75
CA GLN A 44 -23.77 -21.41 -33.70
C GLN A 44 -23.60 -21.84 -35.16
N GLU A 45 -22.60 -22.67 -35.48
CA GLU A 45 -22.38 -23.19 -36.83
C GLU A 45 -23.30 -24.36 -37.18
N LYS A 46 -23.98 -24.96 -36.19
CA LYS A 46 -24.94 -26.05 -36.40
C LYS A 46 -26.31 -25.53 -36.86
N ASN A 47 -26.81 -26.09 -37.96
CA ASN A 47 -28.18 -25.91 -38.45
C ASN A 47 -29.15 -27.04 -38.01
N THR A 48 -28.77 -27.85 -37.01
CA THR A 48 -29.52 -29.05 -36.58
C THR A 48 -30.25 -28.83 -35.25
N LYS A 49 -31.38 -29.52 -35.04
CA LYS A 49 -32.21 -29.41 -33.81
C LYS A 49 -31.70 -30.22 -32.61
N THR A 50 -30.62 -30.97 -32.76
CA THR A 50 -30.07 -31.90 -31.76
C THR A 50 -29.17 -31.16 -30.77
N SER A 51 -29.30 -31.44 -29.46
CA SER A 51 -28.44 -30.82 -28.45
C SER A 51 -27.02 -31.39 -28.48
N VAL A 52 -26.04 -30.62 -28.00
CA VAL A 52 -24.63 -31.08 -27.92
C VAL A 52 -24.50 -32.31 -27.02
N GLN A 53 -25.29 -32.37 -25.95
CA GLN A 53 -25.38 -33.54 -25.07
C GLN A 53 -25.81 -34.79 -25.85
N GLU A 54 -26.88 -34.70 -26.64
CA GLU A 54 -27.43 -35.84 -27.38
C GLU A 54 -26.43 -36.40 -28.39
N GLU A 55 -25.68 -35.54 -29.07
CA GLU A 55 -24.69 -35.98 -30.06
C GLU A 55 -23.48 -36.67 -29.43
N PHE A 56 -22.93 -36.11 -28.35
CA PHE A 56 -21.85 -36.77 -27.61
C PHE A 56 -22.33 -38.07 -26.96
N MET A 57 -23.59 -38.13 -26.50
CA MET A 57 -24.17 -39.36 -25.96
C MET A 57 -24.38 -40.41 -27.06
N GLN A 58 -24.80 -40.00 -28.26
CA GLN A 58 -24.88 -40.90 -29.43
C GLN A 58 -23.51 -41.43 -29.82
N LEU A 59 -22.48 -40.58 -29.81
CA LEU A 59 -21.10 -41.00 -30.04
C LEU A 59 -20.63 -42.01 -28.98
N LEU A 60 -20.96 -41.78 -27.70
CA LEU A 60 -20.59 -42.68 -26.60
C LEU A 60 -21.27 -44.05 -26.73
N MET A 61 -22.56 -44.07 -27.04
CA MET A 61 -23.38 -45.28 -27.06
C MET A 61 -23.22 -46.11 -28.34
N TRP A 62 -23.11 -45.44 -29.51
CA TRP A 62 -23.15 -46.09 -30.82
C TRP A 62 -21.81 -46.06 -31.55
N GLY A 63 -20.83 -45.28 -31.08
CA GLY A 63 -19.52 -45.13 -31.72
C GLY A 63 -19.55 -44.41 -33.07
N LYS A 64 -20.69 -43.83 -33.45
CA LYS A 64 -20.88 -43.09 -34.72
C LYS A 64 -21.11 -41.62 -34.41
N ALA A 65 -20.24 -40.75 -34.92
CA ALA A 65 -20.43 -39.31 -34.88
C ALA A 65 -21.33 -38.85 -36.04
N SER A 66 -22.10 -37.78 -35.84
CA SER A 66 -22.73 -37.04 -36.94
C SER A 66 -21.67 -36.39 -37.84
N PRO A 67 -21.93 -36.16 -39.14
CA PRO A 67 -20.96 -35.52 -40.03
C PRO A 67 -20.55 -34.12 -39.55
N GLU A 68 -21.45 -33.40 -38.90
CA GLU A 68 -21.18 -32.10 -38.27
C GLU A 68 -20.24 -32.23 -37.07
N LEU A 69 -20.48 -33.21 -36.17
CA LEU A 69 -19.61 -33.46 -35.02
C LEU A 69 -18.24 -33.98 -35.45
N GLN A 70 -18.19 -34.84 -36.46
CA GLN A 70 -16.94 -35.33 -37.04
C GLN A 70 -16.12 -34.20 -37.67
N SER A 71 -16.77 -33.28 -38.40
CA SER A 71 -16.09 -32.10 -38.95
C SER A 71 -15.52 -31.21 -37.85
N LEU A 72 -16.26 -30.97 -36.76
CA LEU A 72 -15.74 -30.21 -35.62
C LEU A 72 -14.52 -30.89 -34.98
N LEU A 73 -14.65 -32.17 -34.64
CA LEU A 73 -13.59 -32.90 -33.95
C LEU A 73 -12.33 -32.98 -34.81
N MET A 74 -12.46 -33.24 -36.11
CA MET A 74 -11.31 -33.44 -37.00
C MET A 74 -10.72 -32.14 -37.57
N ASN A 75 -11.55 -31.18 -37.95
CA ASN A 75 -11.09 -29.98 -38.67
C ASN A 75 -10.82 -28.80 -37.73
N GLN A 76 -11.65 -28.58 -36.72
CA GLN A 76 -11.55 -27.42 -35.84
C GLN A 76 -10.79 -27.70 -34.55
N LEU A 77 -11.13 -28.78 -33.85
CA LEU A 77 -10.48 -29.14 -32.59
C LEU A 77 -9.13 -29.82 -32.84
N THR A 78 -9.11 -30.79 -33.75
CA THR A 78 -7.95 -31.65 -34.09
C THR A 78 -7.44 -32.47 -32.89
N VAL A 79 -6.76 -33.58 -33.17
CA VAL A 79 -6.15 -34.43 -32.13
C VAL A 79 -5.09 -33.66 -31.31
N LYS A 80 -4.34 -32.76 -31.95
CA LYS A 80 -3.31 -31.93 -31.29
C LYS A 80 -3.94 -30.82 -30.45
N GLY A 81 -5.01 -30.18 -30.94
CA GLY A 81 -5.73 -29.15 -30.20
C GLY A 81 -6.46 -29.71 -28.97
N LEU A 82 -7.03 -30.92 -29.06
CA LEU A 82 -7.63 -31.61 -27.91
C LEU A 82 -6.59 -31.85 -26.79
N LYS A 83 -5.37 -32.30 -27.12
CA LYS A 83 -4.31 -32.48 -26.12
C LYS A 83 -3.90 -31.16 -25.46
N LYS A 84 -3.75 -30.10 -26.25
CA LYS A 84 -3.40 -28.77 -25.71
C LYS A 84 -4.51 -28.23 -24.80
N LEU A 85 -5.77 -28.39 -25.20
CA LEU A 85 -6.93 -27.99 -24.40
C LEU A 85 -6.98 -28.76 -23.07
N GLY A 86 -6.85 -30.09 -23.11
CA GLY A 86 -6.84 -30.91 -21.90
C GLY A 86 -5.70 -30.55 -20.94
N GLN A 87 -4.49 -30.30 -21.46
CA GLN A 87 -3.35 -29.87 -20.64
C GLN A 87 -3.56 -28.48 -20.02
N SER A 88 -4.12 -27.54 -20.79
CA SER A 88 -4.41 -26.19 -20.34
C SER A 88 -5.44 -26.21 -19.19
N ILE A 89 -6.56 -26.92 -19.38
CA ILE A 89 -7.60 -27.08 -18.34
C ILE A 89 -7.05 -27.77 -17.09
N GLU A 90 -6.27 -28.85 -17.24
CA GLU A 90 -5.64 -29.56 -16.11
C GLU A 90 -4.67 -28.63 -15.33
N SER A 91 -3.91 -27.79 -16.03
CA SER A 91 -2.99 -26.81 -15.44
C SER A 91 -3.74 -25.71 -14.68
N SER A 92 -4.82 -25.16 -15.24
CA SER A 92 -5.63 -24.14 -14.58
C SER A 92 -6.33 -24.70 -13.34
N TYR A 93 -6.93 -25.89 -13.40
CA TYR A 93 -7.50 -26.55 -12.22
C TYR A 93 -6.46 -26.83 -11.14
N SER A 94 -5.25 -27.29 -11.52
CA SER A 94 -4.16 -27.50 -10.55
C SER A 94 -3.74 -26.18 -9.90
N THR A 95 -3.73 -25.08 -10.65
CA THR A 95 -3.45 -23.74 -10.13
C THR A 95 -4.51 -23.30 -9.14
N ILE A 96 -5.80 -23.39 -9.49
CA ILE A 96 -6.91 -23.05 -8.59
C ILE A 96 -6.87 -23.93 -7.33
N GLN A 97 -6.65 -25.24 -7.47
CA GLN A 97 -6.54 -26.16 -6.34
C GLN A 97 -5.40 -25.76 -5.38
N LYS A 98 -4.22 -25.43 -5.91
CA LYS A 98 -3.08 -24.92 -5.12
C LYS A 98 -3.40 -23.59 -4.45
N LEU A 99 -4.09 -22.67 -5.14
CA LEU A 99 -4.52 -21.39 -4.57
C LEU A 99 -5.48 -21.59 -3.38
N VAL A 100 -6.42 -22.53 -3.48
CA VAL A 100 -7.33 -22.86 -2.38
C VAL A 100 -6.57 -23.40 -1.17
N ILE A 101 -5.73 -24.40 -1.35
CA ILE A 101 -5.03 -25.08 -0.24
C ILE A 101 -3.95 -24.17 0.38
N SER A 102 -3.05 -23.65 -0.45
CA SER A 102 -1.84 -22.96 0.03
C SER A 102 -2.08 -21.51 0.43
N HIS A 103 -3.11 -20.86 -0.09
CA HIS A 103 -3.36 -19.43 0.15
C HIS A 103 -4.68 -19.18 0.86
N LEU A 104 -5.80 -19.73 0.35
CA LEU A 104 -7.11 -19.45 0.90
C LEU A 104 -7.33 -20.13 2.27
N GLN A 105 -7.04 -21.42 2.38
CA GLN A 105 -7.17 -22.18 3.63
C GLN A 105 -6.16 -21.70 4.66
N SER A 106 -4.88 -21.67 4.32
CA SER A 106 -3.81 -21.21 5.23
C SER A 106 -4.07 -19.78 5.74
N GLY A 107 -4.51 -18.86 4.87
CA GLY A 107 -4.86 -17.50 5.23
C GLY A 107 -6.08 -17.43 6.15
N SER A 108 -7.07 -18.29 5.93
CA SER A 108 -8.27 -18.39 6.78
C SER A 108 -7.99 -19.01 8.15
N GLU A 109 -7.11 -20.01 8.22
CA GLU A 109 -6.64 -20.60 9.47
C GLU A 109 -5.84 -19.60 10.30
N ALA A 110 -4.94 -18.84 9.67
CA ALA A 110 -4.22 -17.75 10.32
C ALA A 110 -5.16 -16.65 10.83
N LEU A 111 -6.20 -16.33 10.05
CA LEU A 111 -7.22 -15.37 10.43
C LEU A 111 -8.01 -15.88 11.65
N LEU A 112 -8.44 -17.14 11.64
CA LEU A 112 -9.11 -17.80 12.76
C LEU A 112 -8.24 -17.81 14.01
N TYR A 113 -6.94 -18.09 13.87
CA TYR A 113 -5.97 -18.03 14.97
C TYR A 113 -5.91 -16.63 15.59
N HIS A 114 -5.73 -15.58 14.80
CA HIS A 114 -5.67 -14.21 15.33
C HIS A 114 -6.99 -13.73 15.93
N LEU A 115 -8.14 -14.11 15.36
CA LEU A 115 -9.44 -13.83 15.94
C LEU A 115 -9.66 -14.59 17.26
N SER A 116 -9.16 -15.83 17.38
CA SER A 116 -9.24 -16.59 18.63
C SER A 116 -8.41 -15.95 19.76
N GLU A 117 -7.20 -15.44 19.44
CA GLU A 117 -6.41 -14.67 20.40
C GLU A 117 -7.10 -13.37 20.78
N LEU A 118 -7.71 -12.69 19.80
CA LEU A 118 -8.46 -11.45 20.02
C LEU A 118 -9.70 -11.70 20.91
N LYS A 119 -10.39 -12.82 20.71
CA LYS A 119 -11.46 -13.29 21.61
C LYS A 119 -10.94 -13.47 23.03
N GLY A 120 -9.79 -14.12 23.20
CA GLY A 120 -9.11 -14.25 24.48
C GLY A 120 -8.80 -12.91 25.14
N MET A 121 -8.39 -11.90 24.36
CA MET A 121 -8.20 -10.53 24.86
C MET A 121 -9.54 -9.90 25.26
N ALA A 122 -10.59 -10.02 24.44
CA ALA A 122 -11.90 -9.45 24.69
C ALA A 122 -12.58 -10.05 25.94
N MET A 123 -12.33 -11.33 26.25
CA MET A 123 -12.82 -11.95 27.48
C MET A 123 -12.27 -11.29 28.75
N TRP A 124 -11.10 -10.64 28.68
CA TRP A 124 -10.60 -9.83 29.79
C TRP A 124 -11.26 -8.44 29.79
N LYS A 125 -12.53 -8.44 30.21
CA LYS A 125 -13.41 -7.25 30.21
C LYS A 125 -12.79 -6.04 30.91
N GLN A 126 -12.17 -6.22 32.08
CA GLN A 126 -11.56 -5.11 32.83
C GLN A 126 -10.55 -4.29 32.01
N LYS A 127 -9.80 -4.93 31.10
CA LYS A 127 -8.75 -4.28 30.32
C LYS A 127 -9.22 -3.84 28.92
N TYR A 128 -10.05 -4.65 28.26
CA TYR A 128 -10.37 -4.46 26.84
C TYR A 128 -11.80 -3.98 26.58
N GLN A 129 -12.71 -4.06 27.57
CA GLN A 129 -14.04 -3.46 27.45
C GLN A 129 -13.98 -1.92 27.32
N PRO A 130 -13.12 -1.18 28.06
CA PRO A 130 -12.98 0.27 27.87
C PRO A 130 -12.43 0.65 26.50
N LEU A 131 -11.72 -0.28 25.83
CA LEU A 131 -11.20 -0.10 24.47
C LEU A 131 -12.24 -0.45 23.38
N GLY A 132 -13.45 -0.89 23.77
CA GLY A 132 -14.53 -1.19 22.84
C GLY A 132 -14.49 -2.59 22.20
N LEU A 133 -13.67 -3.53 22.69
CA LEU A 133 -13.72 -4.91 22.18
C LEU A 133 -14.98 -5.61 22.67
N ASP A 134 -15.75 -6.13 21.72
CA ASP A 134 -16.96 -6.88 21.99
C ASP A 134 -16.72 -8.38 21.76
N VAL A 135 -16.97 -9.19 22.79
CA VAL A 135 -16.81 -10.64 22.72
C VAL A 135 -17.77 -11.25 21.70
N SER A 136 -19.01 -10.77 21.66
CA SER A 136 -20.06 -11.31 20.78
C SER A 136 -19.74 -11.09 19.31
N ALA A 137 -19.36 -9.86 18.94
CA ALA A 137 -18.96 -9.54 17.58
C ALA A 137 -17.75 -10.36 17.10
N ILE A 138 -16.75 -10.59 17.98
CA ILE A 138 -15.59 -11.42 17.63
C ILE A 138 -16.00 -12.89 17.48
N GLU A 139 -16.94 -13.39 18.28
CA GLU A 139 -17.51 -14.74 18.10
C GLU A 139 -18.24 -14.87 16.77
N ASP A 140 -19.02 -13.87 16.37
CA ASP A 140 -19.69 -13.84 15.07
C ASP A 140 -18.68 -13.81 13.91
N ALA A 141 -17.58 -13.05 14.05
CA ALA A 141 -16.48 -13.04 13.08
C ALA A 141 -15.78 -14.41 13.00
N ILE A 142 -15.52 -15.07 14.14
CA ILE A 142 -14.97 -16.43 14.18
C ILE A 142 -15.90 -17.42 13.46
N ASN A 143 -17.21 -17.32 13.71
CA ASN A 143 -18.21 -18.17 13.06
C ASN A 143 -18.27 -17.94 11.55
N ALA A 144 -18.20 -16.69 11.10
CA ALA A 144 -18.14 -16.35 9.69
C ALA A 144 -16.88 -16.92 9.01
N VAL A 145 -15.71 -16.79 9.64
CA VAL A 145 -14.45 -17.35 9.12
C VAL A 145 -14.49 -18.88 9.07
N GLY A 146 -15.05 -19.53 10.10
CA GLY A 146 -15.26 -20.97 10.09
C GLY A 146 -16.18 -21.42 8.95
N GLY A 147 -17.28 -20.70 8.72
CA GLY A 147 -18.17 -20.94 7.58
C GLY A 147 -17.46 -20.76 6.23
N PHE A 148 -16.56 -19.78 6.13
CA PHE A 148 -15.74 -19.57 4.93
C PHE A 148 -14.75 -20.71 4.69
N ILE A 149 -14.09 -21.23 5.73
CA ILE A 149 -13.20 -22.41 5.63
C ILE A 149 -13.98 -23.64 5.15
N LEU A 150 -15.20 -23.86 5.67
CA LEU A 150 -16.07 -24.95 5.21
C LEU A 150 -16.42 -24.78 3.72
N LYS A 151 -16.72 -23.55 3.29
CA LYS A 151 -17.04 -23.25 1.89
C LYS A 151 -15.83 -23.43 0.96
N ALA A 152 -14.63 -23.07 1.41
CA ALA A 152 -13.39 -23.33 0.67
C ALA A 152 -13.11 -24.84 0.52
N ASN A 153 -13.40 -25.64 1.55
CA ASN A 153 -13.30 -27.10 1.48
C ASN A 153 -14.33 -27.72 0.52
N GLU A 154 -15.56 -27.20 0.53
CA GLU A 154 -16.59 -27.61 -0.43
C GLU A 154 -16.16 -27.30 -1.87
N LEU A 155 -15.63 -26.09 -2.12
CA LEU A 155 -15.08 -25.73 -3.42
C LEU A 155 -13.95 -26.68 -3.84
N LEU A 156 -13.06 -27.07 -2.93
CA LEU A 156 -11.99 -28.02 -3.20
C LEU A 156 -12.54 -29.39 -3.64
N GLN A 157 -13.59 -29.89 -2.99
CA GLN A 157 -14.24 -31.14 -3.38
C GLN A 157 -14.89 -31.03 -4.77
N VAL A 158 -15.51 -29.89 -5.09
CA VAL A 158 -16.11 -29.63 -6.41
C VAL A 158 -15.01 -29.58 -7.48
N ILE A 159 -13.88 -28.92 -7.21
CA ILE A 159 -12.71 -28.89 -8.11
C ILE A 159 -12.19 -30.31 -8.36
N ASP A 160 -11.98 -31.10 -7.31
CA ASP A 160 -11.46 -32.47 -7.42
C ASP A 160 -12.40 -33.38 -8.21
N ASN A 161 -13.71 -33.25 -8.00
CA ASN A 161 -14.70 -34.00 -8.75
C ASN A 161 -14.73 -33.57 -10.23
N SER A 162 -14.72 -32.26 -10.48
CA SER A 162 -14.66 -31.70 -11.84
C SER A 162 -13.42 -32.20 -12.59
N MET A 163 -12.24 -32.12 -11.97
CA MET A 163 -10.97 -32.55 -12.57
C MET A 163 -10.96 -34.05 -12.93
N LYS A 164 -11.56 -34.91 -12.09
CA LYS A 164 -11.71 -36.34 -12.37
C LYS A 164 -12.64 -36.57 -13.56
N ASN A 165 -13.78 -35.89 -13.61
CA ASN A 165 -14.74 -36.01 -14.70
C ASN A 165 -14.16 -35.53 -16.03
N PHE A 166 -13.50 -34.36 -16.04
CA PHE A 166 -12.80 -33.84 -17.22
C PHE A 166 -11.72 -34.80 -17.71
N LYS A 167 -10.91 -35.37 -16.82
CA LYS A 167 -9.86 -36.32 -17.20
C LYS A 167 -10.42 -37.59 -17.84
N ALA A 168 -11.55 -38.11 -17.33
CA ALA A 168 -12.24 -39.24 -17.91
C ALA A 168 -12.80 -38.90 -19.31
N PHE A 169 -13.45 -37.74 -19.44
CA PHE A 169 -14.01 -37.24 -20.70
C PHE A 169 -12.93 -37.04 -21.78
N PHE A 170 -11.84 -36.32 -21.47
CA PHE A 170 -10.76 -36.09 -22.44
C PHE A 170 -10.07 -37.38 -22.87
N ARG A 171 -9.89 -38.34 -21.94
CA ARG A 171 -9.33 -39.66 -22.28
C ARG A 171 -10.25 -40.42 -23.23
N TRP A 172 -11.56 -40.38 -23.01
CA TRP A 172 -12.54 -41.01 -23.89
C TRP A 172 -12.56 -40.35 -25.27
N LEU A 173 -12.69 -39.02 -25.30
CA LEU A 173 -12.80 -38.26 -26.53
C LEU A 173 -11.53 -38.39 -27.39
N TYR A 174 -10.35 -38.40 -26.76
CA TYR A 174 -9.08 -38.65 -27.45
C TYR A 174 -9.03 -40.05 -28.09
N ALA A 175 -9.53 -41.08 -27.40
CA ALA A 175 -9.62 -42.42 -27.96
C ALA A 175 -10.66 -42.53 -29.09
N ALA A 176 -11.80 -41.84 -28.96
CA ALA A 176 -12.83 -41.79 -29.99
C ALA A 176 -12.32 -41.12 -31.27
N MET A 177 -11.60 -40.00 -31.15
CA MET A 177 -11.02 -39.30 -32.29
C MET A 177 -9.97 -40.15 -33.03
N LEU A 178 -9.08 -40.85 -32.32
CA LEU A 178 -8.10 -41.73 -32.96
C LEU A 178 -8.76 -42.89 -33.73
N ARG A 179 -9.85 -43.45 -33.20
CA ARG A 179 -10.62 -44.50 -33.91
C ARG A 179 -11.30 -43.97 -35.17
N MET A 180 -11.67 -42.69 -35.18
CA MET A 180 -12.31 -42.03 -36.33
C MET A 180 -11.31 -41.57 -37.40
N SER A 181 -10.01 -41.44 -37.07
CA SER A 181 -8.96 -41.07 -38.02
C SER A 181 -8.19 -42.27 -38.61
N ASP A 182 -8.61 -43.50 -38.29
CA ASP A 182 -7.89 -44.76 -38.61
C ASP A 182 -6.42 -44.80 -38.13
N ASP A 183 -6.06 -43.93 -37.17
CA ASP A 183 -4.73 -43.89 -36.57
C ASP A 183 -4.53 -45.01 -35.53
N HIS A 184 -3.27 -45.39 -35.29
CA HIS A 184 -2.94 -46.43 -34.33
C HIS A 184 -3.34 -46.03 -32.90
N VAL A 185 -4.38 -46.67 -32.36
CA VAL A 185 -4.83 -46.48 -30.97
C VAL A 185 -3.88 -47.22 -30.03
N LEU A 186 -3.21 -46.47 -29.14
CA LEU A 186 -2.36 -47.06 -28.10
C LEU A 186 -3.16 -48.04 -27.22
N PRO A 187 -2.65 -49.25 -26.91
CA PRO A 187 -3.35 -50.25 -26.09
C PRO A 187 -3.79 -49.75 -24.71
N GLU A 188 -3.11 -48.74 -24.16
CA GLU A 188 -3.39 -48.09 -22.87
C GLU A 188 -4.65 -47.21 -22.89
N LEU A 189 -5.00 -46.66 -24.05
CA LEU A 189 -6.24 -45.91 -24.27
C LEU A 189 -7.45 -46.84 -24.39
N ASN A 190 -7.23 -48.07 -24.83
CA ASN A 190 -8.30 -49.05 -25.08
C ASN A 190 -8.84 -49.70 -23.79
N LYS A 191 -8.15 -49.51 -22.66
CA LYS A 191 -8.58 -49.95 -21.32
C LYS A 191 -9.48 -48.91 -20.66
N MET A 192 -10.64 -48.63 -21.26
CA MET A 192 -11.74 -47.96 -20.54
C MET A 192 -12.56 -48.99 -19.78
N THR A 193 -12.70 -48.79 -18.48
CA THR A 193 -13.54 -49.63 -17.64
C THR A 193 -15.01 -49.23 -17.77
N HIS A 194 -15.94 -50.12 -17.42
CA HIS A 194 -17.37 -49.77 -17.34
C HIS A 194 -17.64 -48.57 -16.43
N ARG A 195 -16.81 -48.37 -15.41
CA ARG A 195 -16.89 -47.23 -14.49
C ARG A 195 -16.49 -45.91 -15.18
N ASP A 196 -15.48 -45.94 -16.04
CA ASP A 196 -15.06 -44.76 -16.81
C ASP A 196 -16.14 -44.32 -17.80
N VAL A 197 -16.82 -45.28 -18.43
CA VAL A 197 -17.95 -44.99 -19.33
C VAL A 197 -19.12 -44.37 -18.58
N ALA A 198 -19.42 -44.86 -17.37
CA ALA A 198 -20.43 -44.25 -16.50
C ALA A 198 -20.04 -42.80 -16.11
N PHE A 199 -18.78 -42.56 -15.73
CA PHE A 199 -18.29 -41.20 -15.45
C PHE A 199 -18.43 -40.25 -16.64
N VAL A 200 -18.17 -40.73 -17.86
CA VAL A 200 -18.35 -39.92 -19.07
C VAL A 200 -19.83 -39.64 -19.34
N ALA A 201 -20.71 -40.63 -19.16
CA ALA A 201 -22.15 -40.44 -19.30
C ALA A 201 -22.70 -39.45 -18.26
N ASP A 202 -22.28 -39.58 -17.01
CA ASP A 202 -22.63 -38.66 -15.93
C ASP A 202 -22.13 -37.25 -16.26
N PHE A 203 -20.87 -37.11 -16.68
CA PHE A 203 -20.30 -35.83 -17.11
C PHE A 203 -21.09 -35.18 -18.24
N LEU A 204 -21.42 -35.94 -19.30
CA LEU A 204 -22.22 -35.44 -20.42
C LEU A 204 -23.61 -34.99 -19.94
N SER A 205 -24.22 -35.72 -19.02
CA SER A 205 -25.53 -35.40 -18.47
C SER A 205 -25.52 -34.21 -17.49
N GLU A 206 -24.41 -33.96 -16.81
CA GLU A 206 -24.28 -32.90 -15.81
C GLU A 206 -23.83 -31.58 -16.44
N HIS A 207 -22.87 -31.61 -17.37
CA HIS A 207 -22.20 -30.42 -17.91
C HIS A 207 -22.81 -29.88 -19.21
N PHE A 208 -23.57 -30.71 -19.96
CA PHE A 208 -24.19 -30.32 -21.23
C PHE A 208 -25.73 -30.26 -21.20
N LYS A 209 -26.36 -30.30 -20.02
CA LYS A 209 -27.80 -30.04 -19.89
C LYS A 209 -28.11 -28.64 -20.40
N GLU A 210 -29.05 -28.54 -21.34
CA GLU A 210 -29.55 -27.26 -21.84
C GLU A 210 -30.18 -26.47 -20.68
N ALA A 211 -29.63 -25.28 -20.40
CA ALA A 211 -30.16 -24.34 -19.43
C ALA A 211 -30.67 -23.10 -20.19
N PRO A 212 -31.91 -23.13 -20.71
CA PRO A 212 -32.46 -22.03 -21.52
C PRO A 212 -32.50 -20.67 -20.77
N GLU A 213 -32.47 -20.66 -19.44
CA GLU A 213 -32.43 -19.43 -18.62
C GLU A 213 -31.07 -18.70 -18.67
N LEU A 214 -29.97 -19.36 -19.04
CA LEU A 214 -28.65 -18.73 -19.21
C LEU A 214 -28.50 -17.95 -20.54
N TYR A 215 -29.48 -18.11 -21.45
CA TYR A 215 -29.51 -17.45 -22.75
C TYR A 215 -29.65 -15.92 -22.62
N ASP A 216 -30.52 -15.45 -21.72
CA ASP A 216 -30.93 -14.04 -21.66
C ASP A 216 -29.90 -13.12 -21.00
N GLN A 217 -28.89 -13.66 -20.30
CA GLN A 217 -27.98 -12.82 -19.50
C GLN A 217 -26.61 -12.59 -20.14
N LYS A 218 -26.00 -13.57 -20.84
CA LYS A 218 -24.60 -13.42 -21.36
C LYS A 218 -24.25 -14.24 -22.63
N GLY A 219 -25.21 -14.90 -23.30
CA GLY A 219 -24.90 -15.72 -24.48
C GLY A 219 -24.10 -17.02 -24.18
N GLN A 220 -24.14 -17.49 -22.92
CA GLN A 220 -23.55 -18.77 -22.51
C GLN A 220 -24.54 -19.92 -22.74
N TYR A 221 -24.19 -20.86 -23.61
CA TYR A 221 -25.05 -22.00 -23.97
C TYR A 221 -25.00 -23.17 -22.97
N PHE A 222 -24.01 -23.21 -22.08
CA PHE A 222 -23.73 -24.39 -21.27
C PHE A 222 -23.32 -24.00 -19.85
N ASN A 223 -23.87 -24.70 -18.86
CA ASN A 223 -23.39 -24.64 -17.48
C ASN A 223 -22.18 -25.57 -17.33
N VAL A 224 -21.11 -25.31 -18.10
CA VAL A 224 -20.03 -26.29 -18.29
C VAL A 224 -19.26 -26.54 -17.00
N GLU A 225 -19.34 -25.71 -15.95
CA GLU A 225 -18.49 -25.90 -14.77
C GLU A 225 -19.13 -25.51 -13.44
N ARG A 226 -19.35 -26.53 -12.58
CA ARG A 226 -19.78 -26.40 -11.17
C ARG A 226 -18.85 -25.55 -10.29
N VAL A 227 -17.63 -25.28 -10.76
CA VAL A 227 -16.67 -24.41 -10.06
C VAL A 227 -17.03 -22.93 -10.26
N GLY A 228 -17.56 -22.57 -11.42
CA GLY A 228 -17.88 -21.18 -11.76
C GLY A 228 -18.95 -20.56 -10.86
N GLN A 229 -19.98 -21.32 -10.47
CA GLN A 229 -21.02 -20.84 -9.54
C GLN A 229 -20.47 -20.41 -8.16
N TYR A 230 -19.30 -20.90 -7.73
CA TYR A 230 -18.67 -20.44 -6.49
C TYR A 230 -17.86 -19.16 -6.69
N LEU A 231 -17.24 -19.00 -7.86
CA LEU A 231 -16.30 -17.93 -8.20
C LEU A 231 -16.97 -16.73 -8.87
N LYS A 232 -18.19 -16.86 -9.40
CA LYS A 232 -18.98 -15.72 -9.86
C LYS A 232 -19.32 -14.81 -8.66
N ASP A 233 -19.01 -13.53 -8.77
CA ASP A 233 -19.42 -12.50 -7.80
C ASP A 233 -20.84 -12.01 -8.12
N GLU A 234 -21.78 -12.94 -8.11
CA GLU A 234 -23.21 -12.68 -8.24
C GLU A 234 -23.87 -13.02 -6.90
N ASP A 235 -24.90 -12.26 -6.51
CA ASP A 235 -25.64 -12.45 -5.25
C ASP A 235 -26.66 -13.60 -5.31
N ASP A 236 -26.73 -14.24 -6.47
CA ASP A 236 -27.63 -15.33 -6.76
C ASP A 236 -27.23 -16.62 -6.01
N ASP A 237 -28.24 -17.46 -5.77
CA ASP A 237 -28.01 -18.78 -5.21
C ASP A 237 -27.29 -19.68 -6.24
N LEU A 238 -26.50 -20.64 -5.74
CA LEU A 238 -25.85 -21.65 -6.55
C LEU A 238 -26.89 -22.37 -7.42
N VAL A 239 -26.65 -22.40 -8.72
CA VAL A 239 -27.51 -23.09 -9.71
C VAL A 239 -27.58 -24.59 -9.42
N THR A 240 -26.47 -25.19 -8.99
CA THR A 240 -26.37 -26.60 -8.62
C THR A 240 -25.61 -26.73 -7.30
N PRO A 241 -26.30 -26.59 -6.14
CA PRO A 241 -25.68 -26.81 -4.84
C PRO A 241 -25.25 -28.28 -4.70
N PRO A 242 -24.22 -28.59 -3.89
CA PRO A 242 -23.81 -29.97 -3.66
C PRO A 242 -24.94 -30.75 -2.97
N GLU A 243 -25.09 -32.03 -3.33
CA GLU A 243 -26.08 -32.90 -2.71
C GLU A 243 -25.74 -33.12 -1.23
N THR A 244 -26.50 -32.47 -0.35
CA THR A 244 -26.42 -32.69 1.10
C THR A 244 -27.23 -33.90 1.55
N GLU A 245 -28.13 -34.39 0.70
CA GLU A 245 -28.97 -35.55 0.97
C GLU A 245 -28.13 -36.83 0.92
N GLY A 246 -28.05 -37.52 2.06
CA GLY A 246 -27.26 -38.75 2.21
C GLY A 246 -26.02 -38.61 3.10
N ASN A 247 -25.62 -37.40 3.48
CA ASN A 247 -24.54 -37.22 4.45
C ASN A 247 -25.03 -37.48 5.89
N PRO A 248 -24.48 -38.49 6.60
CA PRO A 248 -24.93 -38.86 7.94
C PRO A 248 -24.81 -37.71 8.96
N TRP A 249 -23.80 -36.84 8.81
CA TRP A 249 -23.59 -35.70 9.69
C TRP A 249 -24.69 -34.65 9.53
N PHE A 250 -25.06 -34.32 8.28
CA PHE A 250 -26.15 -33.37 8.03
C PHE A 250 -27.50 -33.90 8.52
N SER A 251 -27.79 -35.17 8.28
CA SER A 251 -29.01 -35.81 8.80
C SER A 251 -29.05 -35.78 10.33
N PHE A 252 -27.92 -36.05 11.00
CA PHE A 252 -27.83 -35.98 12.46
C PHE A 252 -27.98 -34.55 13.00
N LEU A 253 -27.32 -33.57 12.36
CA LEU A 253 -27.40 -32.16 12.71
C LEU A 253 -28.83 -31.62 12.52
N GLN A 254 -29.51 -32.03 11.44
CA GLN A 254 -30.89 -31.63 11.18
C GLN A 254 -31.91 -32.24 12.17
N ASN A 255 -31.61 -33.40 12.74
CA ASN A 255 -32.49 -34.06 13.69
C ASN A 255 -32.21 -33.68 15.16
N SER A 256 -31.06 -33.07 15.44
CA SER A 256 -30.69 -32.65 16.79
C SER A 256 -31.17 -31.23 17.10
N ILE A 257 -31.74 -31.02 18.29
CA ILE A 257 -32.22 -29.70 18.76
C ILE A 257 -31.03 -28.86 19.25
N HIS A 258 -30.19 -29.43 20.12
CA HIS A 258 -29.11 -28.70 20.78
C HIS A 258 -27.90 -28.42 19.88
N LEU A 259 -27.64 -29.26 18.87
CA LEU A 259 -26.50 -29.05 17.98
C LEU A 259 -26.75 -27.92 16.98
N LYS A 260 -28.00 -27.71 16.54
CA LYS A 260 -28.34 -26.59 15.65
C LYS A 260 -28.07 -25.23 16.27
N GLU A 261 -28.29 -25.12 17.58
CA GLU A 261 -28.12 -23.89 18.34
C GLU A 261 -26.74 -23.78 19.01
N SER A 262 -25.86 -24.77 18.79
CA SER A 262 -24.56 -24.80 19.45
C SER A 262 -23.66 -23.67 18.93
N PRO A 263 -23.13 -22.79 19.81
CA PRO A 263 -22.23 -21.71 19.41
C PRO A 263 -20.83 -22.20 19.00
N LEU A 264 -20.58 -23.52 19.10
CA LEU A 264 -19.31 -24.15 18.76
C LEU A 264 -19.27 -24.69 17.32
N LEU A 265 -20.42 -24.79 16.66
CA LEU A 265 -20.50 -25.25 15.28
C LEU A 265 -20.52 -24.06 14.34
N PHE A 266 -19.76 -24.16 13.25
CA PHE A 266 -19.76 -23.12 12.23
C PHE A 266 -21.02 -23.19 11.37
N PRO A 267 -21.62 -22.04 11.03
CA PRO A 267 -22.79 -21.99 10.16
C PRO A 267 -22.42 -22.47 8.76
N TYR A 268 -23.27 -23.33 8.20
CA TYR A 268 -23.11 -23.85 6.85
C TYR A 268 -24.09 -23.18 5.88
N HIS A 269 -23.57 -22.66 4.77
CA HIS A 269 -24.35 -21.98 3.73
C HIS A 269 -24.33 -22.80 2.42
N PRO A 270 -25.24 -23.78 2.26
CA PRO A 270 -25.21 -24.71 1.12
C PRO A 270 -25.45 -24.02 -0.22
N LYS A 271 -26.39 -23.07 -0.27
CA LYS A 271 -26.85 -22.44 -1.52
C LYS A 271 -26.11 -21.17 -1.91
N LYS A 272 -25.17 -20.67 -1.10
CA LYS A 272 -24.52 -19.38 -1.34
C LYS A 272 -23.16 -19.54 -2.04
N SER A 273 -22.71 -18.51 -2.75
CA SER A 273 -21.40 -18.47 -3.41
C SER A 273 -20.25 -18.27 -2.40
N LEU A 274 -19.01 -18.47 -2.86
CA LEU A 274 -17.83 -18.21 -2.03
C LEU A 274 -17.67 -16.70 -1.76
N HIS A 275 -18.00 -15.86 -2.75
CA HIS A 275 -17.97 -14.40 -2.65
C HIS A 275 -18.94 -13.87 -1.57
N TYR A 276 -20.15 -14.41 -1.52
CA TYR A 276 -21.13 -14.05 -0.49
C TYR A 276 -20.59 -14.32 0.93
N VAL A 277 -20.02 -15.52 1.16
CA VAL A 277 -19.48 -15.89 2.48
C VAL A 277 -18.26 -15.04 2.84
N LYS A 278 -17.41 -14.71 1.86
CA LYS A 278 -16.29 -13.77 2.06
C LYS A 278 -16.78 -12.37 2.45
N ARG A 279 -17.77 -11.81 1.75
CA ARG A 279 -18.33 -10.50 2.08
C ARG A 279 -18.86 -10.46 3.50
N ARG A 280 -19.56 -11.52 3.92
CA ARG A 280 -20.01 -11.70 5.30
C ARG A 280 -18.85 -11.74 6.31
N VAL A 281 -17.75 -12.44 6.01
CA VAL A 281 -16.54 -12.42 6.85
C VAL A 281 -15.99 -11.00 7.01
N GLN A 282 -15.89 -10.27 5.91
CA GLN A 282 -15.37 -8.91 5.91
C GLN A 282 -16.27 -7.97 6.71
N GLU A 283 -17.58 -8.00 6.51
CA GLU A 283 -18.55 -7.21 7.27
C GLU A 283 -18.45 -7.45 8.79
N GLN A 284 -18.40 -8.72 9.22
CA GLN A 284 -18.30 -9.04 10.65
C GLN A 284 -16.97 -8.57 11.25
N ILE A 285 -15.87 -8.67 10.50
CA ILE A 285 -14.56 -8.19 10.96
C ILE A 285 -14.52 -6.66 10.99
N ASP A 286 -15.08 -5.97 9.99
CA ASP A 286 -15.12 -4.52 9.94
C ASP A 286 -15.89 -3.93 11.12
N ILE A 287 -17.02 -4.55 11.51
CA ILE A 287 -17.76 -4.20 12.74
C ILE A 287 -16.87 -4.33 13.98
N CYS A 288 -16.08 -5.39 14.08
CA CYS A 288 -15.14 -5.61 15.19
C CYS A 288 -14.01 -4.56 15.22
N LEU A 289 -13.55 -4.12 14.06
CA LEU A 289 -12.42 -3.19 13.91
C LEU A 289 -12.84 -1.72 14.11
N GLN A 290 -14.06 -1.36 13.72
CA GLN A 290 -14.58 0.01 13.82
C GLN A 290 -14.96 0.40 15.25
N LYS A 291 -15.54 -0.52 16.03
CA LYS A 291 -16.02 -0.20 17.38
C LYS A 291 -14.93 0.37 18.31
N PRO A 292 -13.69 -0.15 18.31
CA PRO A 292 -12.59 0.46 19.06
C PRO A 292 -12.20 1.86 18.60
N SER A 293 -12.20 2.16 17.30
CA SER A 293 -11.82 3.50 16.83
C SER A 293 -12.85 4.54 17.28
N GLU A 294 -14.13 4.19 17.28
CA GLU A 294 -15.19 5.05 17.79
C GLU A 294 -15.11 5.28 19.31
N VAL A 295 -14.87 4.21 20.09
CA VAL A 295 -14.77 4.30 21.55
C VAL A 295 -13.53 5.10 21.97
N ILE A 296 -12.38 4.82 21.35
CA ILE A 296 -11.15 5.58 21.59
C ILE A 296 -11.32 7.03 21.13
N GLY A 297 -11.92 7.28 19.97
CA GLY A 297 -12.22 8.63 19.48
C GLY A 297 -13.09 9.42 20.45
N LYS A 298 -14.15 8.81 20.99
CA LYS A 298 -15.02 9.42 22.02
C LYS A 298 -14.31 9.62 23.36
N SER A 299 -13.27 8.84 23.66
CA SER A 299 -12.48 9.00 24.89
C SER A 299 -11.53 10.20 24.84
N VAL A 300 -11.15 10.66 23.64
CA VAL A 300 -10.32 11.85 23.46
C VAL A 300 -11.22 13.07 23.51
N SER A 301 -11.08 13.88 24.56
CA SER A 301 -11.79 15.15 24.71
C SER A 301 -10.83 16.32 24.58
N GLN A 302 -11.31 17.42 24.03
CA GLN A 302 -10.54 18.66 23.96
C GLN A 302 -10.38 19.24 25.37
N VAL A 303 -9.18 19.10 25.94
CA VAL A 303 -8.89 19.65 27.27
C VAL A 303 -8.46 21.12 27.19
N VAL A 304 -7.67 21.48 26.17
CA VAL A 304 -7.18 22.85 26.00
C VAL A 304 -7.39 23.34 24.58
N TYR A 305 -7.91 24.55 24.46
CA TYR A 305 -8.00 25.31 23.22
C TYR A 305 -7.31 26.65 23.42
N MET A 306 -6.36 26.96 22.53
CA MET A 306 -5.60 28.20 22.59
C MET A 306 -5.50 28.82 21.19
N PRO A 307 -6.24 29.90 20.91
CA PRO A 307 -6.12 30.60 19.64
C PRO A 307 -4.83 31.43 19.61
N LEU A 308 -3.91 31.06 18.70
CA LEU A 308 -2.60 31.72 18.59
C LEU A 308 -2.71 33.09 17.91
N TYR A 309 -2.95 33.14 16.60
CA TYR A 309 -3.04 34.39 15.83
C TYR A 309 -3.93 34.23 14.59
N ARG A 310 -4.30 35.34 13.96
CA ARG A 310 -5.05 35.36 12.69
C ARG A 310 -4.10 35.70 11.56
N LEU A 311 -4.09 34.88 10.51
CA LEU A 311 -3.39 35.18 9.27
C LEU A 311 -4.25 36.12 8.42
N TYR A 312 -3.65 37.22 7.96
CA TYR A 312 -4.17 38.02 6.86
C TYR A 312 -3.37 37.63 5.61
N PRO A 313 -3.97 36.99 4.61
CA PRO A 313 -3.26 36.65 3.39
C PRO A 313 -2.87 37.94 2.67
N SER A 314 -1.60 38.33 2.73
CA SER A 314 -1.05 39.32 1.81
C SER A 314 -0.88 38.67 0.43
N GLU A 315 -1.31 39.38 -0.62
CA GLU A 315 -1.08 39.00 -2.01
C GLU A 315 0.43 38.73 -2.22
N GLY A 316 0.79 37.53 -2.66
CA GLY A 316 2.18 37.12 -2.90
C GLY A 316 2.86 36.27 -1.81
N THR A 317 2.17 35.94 -0.71
CA THR A 317 2.73 35.04 0.31
C THR A 317 2.63 33.59 -0.15
N VAL A 318 3.78 32.97 -0.44
CA VAL A 318 3.91 31.54 -0.75
C VAL A 318 3.28 30.72 0.41
N PRO A 319 2.59 29.59 0.13
CA PRO A 319 2.05 28.72 1.18
C PRO A 319 3.13 28.36 2.20
N ARG A 320 2.87 28.67 3.48
CA ARG A 320 3.73 28.25 4.59
C ARG A 320 3.50 26.76 4.82
N PHE A 321 4.39 25.92 4.32
CA PHE A 321 4.32 24.48 4.55
C PHE A 321 4.89 24.05 5.92
N ALA A 322 5.73 24.89 6.56
CA ALA A 322 6.57 24.47 7.68
C ALA A 322 6.19 25.04 9.07
N LEU A 323 5.53 26.19 9.14
CA LEU A 323 5.15 26.84 10.40
C LEU A 323 3.63 26.92 10.58
N PRO A 324 3.09 26.65 11.79
CA PRO A 324 3.78 26.30 13.04
C PRO A 324 4.40 24.89 13.02
N SER A 325 5.58 24.75 13.62
CA SER A 325 6.31 23.48 13.74
C SER A 325 6.05 22.85 15.11
N PHE A 326 5.81 21.53 15.13
CA PHE A 326 5.50 20.76 16.34
C PHE A 326 6.59 19.72 16.60
N TRP A 327 7.05 19.64 17.84
CA TRP A 327 8.05 18.66 18.27
C TRP A 327 7.66 18.02 19.59
N ASN A 328 7.90 16.72 19.71
CA ASN A 328 7.67 15.99 20.94
C ASN A 328 8.99 15.42 21.44
N ASP A 329 9.57 16.10 22.42
CA ASP A 329 10.76 15.67 23.12
C ASP A 329 10.39 14.51 24.06
N LYS A 330 10.88 13.33 23.68
CA LYS A 330 10.63 12.08 24.41
C LYS A 330 11.46 11.99 25.69
N SER A 331 12.60 12.69 25.76
CA SER A 331 13.52 12.64 26.91
C SER A 331 12.95 13.41 28.09
N SER A 332 12.45 14.63 27.85
CA SER A 332 11.89 15.51 28.89
C SER A 332 10.37 15.40 29.05
N ASN A 333 9.71 14.65 28.15
CA ASN A 333 8.25 14.53 28.06
C ASN A 333 7.57 15.91 27.86
N LEU A 334 8.14 16.72 26.97
CA LEU A 334 7.64 18.04 26.61
C LEU A 334 7.25 18.10 25.13
N GLN A 335 6.14 18.79 24.87
CA GLN A 335 5.70 19.16 23.54
C GLN A 335 6.11 20.60 23.30
N TYR A 336 6.89 20.83 22.25
CA TYR A 336 7.28 22.14 21.79
C TYR A 336 6.51 22.53 20.55
N ILE A 337 6.13 23.80 20.48
CA ILE A 337 5.45 24.41 19.34
C ILE A 337 6.17 25.70 19.03
N VAL A 338 6.69 25.81 17.81
CA VAL A 338 7.42 26.98 17.34
C VAL A 338 6.63 27.65 16.24
N PHE A 339 6.40 28.95 16.38
CA PHE A 339 5.62 29.71 15.42
C PHE A 339 6.06 31.18 15.38
N THR A 340 5.65 31.88 14.32
CA THR A 340 5.90 33.31 14.14
C THR A 340 4.57 34.05 14.05
N MET A 341 4.50 35.26 14.60
CA MET A 341 3.33 36.14 14.51
C MET A 341 3.71 37.41 13.75
N HIS A 342 2.87 37.82 12.80
CA HIS A 342 3.05 39.07 12.06
C HIS A 342 2.20 40.17 12.69
N THR A 343 2.66 40.74 13.80
CA THR A 343 1.92 41.76 14.54
C THR A 343 2.72 43.04 14.80
N GLY A 344 3.88 43.24 14.14
CA GLY A 344 4.69 44.45 14.30
C GLY A 344 5.93 44.52 13.38
N MET A 345 6.78 45.53 13.60
CA MET A 345 8.01 45.81 12.84
C MET A 345 9.21 44.91 13.23
N SER A 346 9.14 44.17 14.33
CA SER A 346 10.17 43.21 14.76
C SER A 346 9.71 41.78 14.46
N SER A 347 10.46 41.05 13.65
CA SER A 347 10.20 39.62 13.48
C SER A 347 10.67 38.88 14.73
N ARG A 348 9.77 38.14 15.39
CA ARG A 348 10.05 37.33 16.58
C ARG A 348 9.61 35.88 16.35
N ILE A 349 10.35 34.93 16.90
CA ILE A 349 9.89 33.55 17.06
C ILE A 349 9.22 33.42 18.43
N TYR A 350 8.15 32.65 18.49
CA TYR A 350 7.52 32.25 19.75
C TYR A 350 7.72 30.76 19.93
N ILE A 351 8.25 30.38 21.09
CA ILE A 351 8.46 28.99 21.50
C ILE A 351 7.51 28.72 22.65
N MET A 352 6.58 27.80 22.43
CA MET A 352 5.67 27.32 23.45
C MET A 352 6.06 25.89 23.83
N ARG A 353 6.17 25.60 25.12
CA ARG A 353 6.41 24.25 25.64
C ARG A 353 5.33 23.84 26.62
N ARG A 354 4.86 22.61 26.52
CA ARG A 354 3.89 22.03 27.46
C ARG A 354 4.28 20.60 27.81
N PRO A 355 4.09 20.17 29.06
CA PRO A 355 4.28 18.77 29.40
C PRO A 355 3.23 17.90 28.69
N THR A 356 3.64 16.69 28.29
CA THR A 356 2.73 15.68 27.73
C THR A 356 1.65 15.26 28.74
N ASP A 357 1.99 15.31 30.03
CA ASP A 357 1.05 15.18 31.14
C ASP A 357 0.54 16.56 31.56
N LEU A 358 -0.75 16.81 31.32
CA LEU A 358 -1.42 18.08 31.63
C LEU A 358 -1.51 18.37 33.13
N SER A 359 -1.28 17.39 34.01
CA SER A 359 -1.24 17.61 35.46
C SER A 359 0.04 18.30 35.91
N ARG A 360 1.12 18.26 35.11
CA ARG A 360 2.37 18.97 35.37
C ARG A 360 2.25 20.42 34.92
N SER A 361 2.72 21.33 35.76
CA SER A 361 3.00 22.72 35.35
C SER A 361 4.47 22.85 34.96
N ILE A 362 4.76 23.75 34.03
CA ILE A 362 6.12 24.14 33.67
C ILE A 362 6.22 25.67 33.66
N SER A 363 7.30 26.21 34.21
CA SER A 363 7.63 27.64 34.11
C SER A 363 8.10 27.97 32.70
N ASN A 364 8.02 29.24 32.30
CA ASN A 364 8.43 29.70 30.96
C ASN A 364 7.81 28.83 29.85
N TRP A 365 6.50 28.57 29.96
CA TRP A 365 5.77 27.76 29.00
C TRP A 365 5.60 28.46 27.64
N LEU A 366 5.78 29.77 27.58
CA LEU A 366 5.81 30.58 26.36
C LEU A 366 6.91 31.64 26.48
N LEU A 367 7.78 31.71 25.48
CA LEU A 367 8.82 32.72 25.34
C LEU A 367 8.84 33.27 23.91
N ALA A 368 9.15 34.55 23.75
CA ALA A 368 9.49 35.15 22.47
C ALA A 368 11.01 35.28 22.36
N VAL A 369 11.58 34.89 21.22
CA VAL A 369 13.02 34.96 20.96
C VAL A 369 13.28 36.03 19.89
N GLU A 370 14.21 36.91 20.21
CA GLU A 370 14.72 37.95 19.32
C GLU A 370 16.23 37.76 19.15
N PHE A 371 16.73 37.88 17.92
CA PHE A 371 18.17 37.78 17.68
C PHE A 371 18.84 39.12 17.92
N GLY A 372 19.85 39.13 18.78
CA GLY A 372 20.76 40.26 18.95
C GLY A 372 21.76 40.36 17.80
N ASP A 373 22.74 41.26 17.93
CA ASP A 373 23.80 41.43 16.93
C ASP A 373 24.63 40.14 16.79
N PHE A 374 24.84 39.67 15.56
CA PHE A 374 25.66 38.48 15.28
C PHE A 374 27.12 38.89 15.25
N LEU A 375 27.97 38.21 16.01
CA LEU A 375 29.42 38.42 15.95
C LEU A 375 30.10 37.65 14.80
N CYS A 376 29.30 37.10 13.88
CA CYS A 376 29.68 36.08 12.90
C CYS A 376 30.35 36.62 11.62
N SER A 377 30.78 37.89 11.59
CA SER A 377 31.59 38.42 10.49
C SER A 377 32.87 39.02 11.03
N SER A 378 33.96 38.74 10.31
CA SER A 378 35.33 39.21 10.53
C SER A 378 35.43 40.55 11.26
N ARG A 379 36.39 40.62 12.21
CA ARG A 379 36.82 41.85 12.89
C ARG A 379 37.19 42.89 11.83
N ASN A 380 36.24 43.71 11.39
CA ASN A 380 36.38 45.05 10.79
C ASN A 380 35.09 45.38 10.03
N GLU A 381 34.08 45.91 10.71
CA GLU A 381 33.27 47.01 10.17
C GLU A 381 32.40 47.64 11.27
N THR A 382 32.15 48.93 11.13
CA THR A 382 31.46 49.78 12.10
C THR A 382 30.06 49.26 12.45
N LYS A 383 29.76 49.12 13.75
CA LYS A 383 28.46 48.72 14.32
C LYS A 383 27.30 49.53 13.73
N LYS A 384 26.65 49.01 12.68
CA LYS A 384 25.29 49.36 12.30
C LYS A 384 24.41 48.25 12.83
N GLU A 385 23.33 48.60 13.54
CA GLU A 385 22.38 47.62 14.06
C GLU A 385 21.70 46.88 12.89
N SER A 386 22.12 45.65 12.61
CA SER A 386 21.46 44.76 11.65
C SER A 386 20.11 44.30 12.22
N GLN A 387 19.04 44.39 11.42
CA GLN A 387 17.72 43.87 11.79
C GLN A 387 17.48 42.50 11.16
N PHE A 388 17.18 41.49 11.99
CA PHE A 388 16.95 40.13 11.54
C PHE A 388 15.46 39.82 11.42
N HIS A 389 15.09 39.22 10.29
CA HIS A 389 13.74 38.76 10.01
C HIS A 389 13.68 37.24 9.91
N PHE A 390 12.85 36.60 10.74
CA PHE A 390 12.61 35.17 10.68
C PHE A 390 11.85 34.76 9.43
N LEU A 391 12.38 33.76 8.72
CA LEU A 391 11.74 33.14 7.56
C LEU A 391 11.12 31.79 7.92
N ASP A 392 11.93 30.89 8.48
CA ASP A 392 11.50 29.53 8.81
C ASP A 392 12.29 28.95 10.00
N VAL A 393 11.69 27.97 10.68
CA VAL A 393 12.26 27.32 11.86
C VAL A 393 11.90 25.84 11.90
N GLY A 394 12.90 24.99 12.14
CA GLY A 394 12.73 23.56 12.34
C GLY A 394 13.49 23.06 13.56
N PHE A 395 13.06 21.93 14.11
CA PHE A 395 13.81 21.21 15.15
C PHE A 395 14.89 20.37 14.49
N TYR A 396 16.13 20.53 14.95
CA TYR A 396 17.23 19.66 14.57
C TYR A 396 17.21 18.40 15.43
N ASP A 397 17.18 18.58 16.75
CA ASP A 397 17.06 17.53 17.77
C ASP A 397 16.30 18.05 19.01
N ASP A 398 16.40 17.33 20.13
CA ASP A 398 15.75 17.69 21.40
C ASP A 398 16.39 18.92 22.09
N GLU A 399 17.58 19.37 21.65
CA GLU A 399 18.35 20.45 22.27
C GLU A 399 18.57 21.66 21.35
N MET A 400 18.40 21.52 20.03
CA MET A 400 18.81 22.49 19.02
C MET A 400 17.68 22.79 18.02
N LEU A 401 17.50 24.08 17.72
CA LEU A 401 16.63 24.59 16.66
C LEU A 401 17.43 25.08 15.48
N THR A 402 17.07 24.68 14.26
CA THR A 402 17.61 25.27 13.03
C THR A 402 16.72 26.43 12.59
N VAL A 403 17.30 27.61 12.45
CA VAL A 403 16.59 28.85 12.13
C VAL A 403 17.13 29.47 10.86
N LEU A 404 16.23 29.97 10.00
CA LEU A 404 16.56 30.74 8.80
C LEU A 404 16.16 32.19 8.97
N LEU A 405 17.15 33.05 8.82
CA LEU A 405 17.05 34.49 9.03
C LEU A 405 17.31 35.24 7.73
N LYS A 406 16.66 36.39 7.59
CA LYS A 406 16.94 37.41 6.58
C LYS A 406 17.55 38.62 7.27
N GLU A 407 18.77 38.96 6.92
CA GLU A 407 19.46 40.14 7.43
C GLU A 407 19.08 41.38 6.61
N GLN A 408 18.71 42.47 7.28
CA GLN A 408 18.48 43.77 6.66
C GLN A 408 19.36 44.84 7.32
N VAL A 409 20.09 45.59 6.49
CA VAL A 409 20.90 46.73 6.93
C VAL A 409 20.39 47.97 6.22
N GLY A 410 19.88 48.96 6.96
CA GLY A 410 19.40 50.21 6.38
C GLY A 410 18.24 50.08 5.37
N GLY A 411 17.51 48.95 5.38
CA GLY A 411 16.40 48.66 4.47
C GLY A 411 16.75 47.81 3.25
N GLU A 412 18.04 47.51 3.01
CA GLU A 412 18.49 46.63 1.93
C GLU A 412 18.75 45.20 2.44
N GLU A 413 18.38 44.17 1.65
CA GLU A 413 18.60 42.75 1.96
C GLU A 413 20.07 42.40 1.72
N LYS A 414 20.84 42.20 2.79
CA LYS A 414 22.27 41.85 2.73
C LYS A 414 22.49 40.37 2.45
N GLY A 415 21.65 39.50 3.02
CA GLY A 415 21.78 38.05 2.85
C GLY A 415 20.80 37.24 3.69
N ARG A 416 20.92 35.91 3.59
CA ARG A 416 20.16 34.96 4.40
C ARG A 416 21.11 34.11 5.23
N ILE A 417 20.76 33.85 6.47
CA ILE A 417 21.62 33.17 7.44
C ILE A 417 20.92 31.92 7.94
N LEU A 418 21.63 30.79 7.87
CA LEU A 418 21.25 29.54 8.53
C LEU A 418 21.94 29.48 9.89
N ALA A 419 21.17 29.36 10.96
CA ALA A 419 21.68 29.38 12.32
C ALA A 419 21.19 28.15 13.11
N GLN A 420 22.04 27.60 13.98
CA GLN A 420 21.62 26.65 15.01
C GLN A 420 21.47 27.38 16.35
N LEU A 421 20.34 27.19 17.00
CA LEU A 421 19.96 27.84 18.24
C LEU A 421 19.80 26.79 19.33
N PRO A 422 20.72 26.73 20.30
CA PRO A 422 20.56 25.87 21.47
C PRO A 422 19.37 26.31 22.33
N LEU A 423 18.45 25.38 22.60
CA LEU A 423 17.33 25.57 23.52
C LEU A 423 17.83 25.86 24.95
N SER A 424 18.99 25.31 25.32
CA SER A 424 19.65 25.62 26.59
C SER A 424 19.86 27.13 26.76
N SER A 425 20.40 27.83 25.75
CA SER A 425 20.62 29.28 25.76
C SER A 425 19.34 30.10 25.94
N ILE A 426 18.19 29.57 25.50
CA ILE A 426 16.87 30.17 25.71
C ILE A 426 16.43 29.95 27.17
N TYR A 427 16.61 28.76 27.73
CA TYR A 427 16.15 28.50 29.10
C TYR A 427 17.17 28.81 30.21
N MET A 428 18.30 29.47 29.91
CA MET A 428 19.37 29.78 30.89
C MET A 428 18.97 30.75 32.00
N SER A 429 17.94 31.58 31.82
CA SER A 429 17.56 32.59 32.81
C SER A 429 16.39 32.15 33.68
N GLU A 430 16.67 31.70 34.91
CA GLU A 430 15.72 31.70 36.02
C GLU A 430 15.38 33.15 36.50
N GLN A 431 15.83 34.20 35.79
CA GLN A 431 15.74 35.60 36.21
C GLN A 431 14.50 36.36 35.69
N THR A 432 13.64 35.77 34.87
CA THR A 432 12.34 36.40 34.54
C THR A 432 11.35 36.15 35.67
N GLU A 433 11.26 37.09 36.62
CA GLU A 433 10.32 37.06 37.75
C GLU A 433 8.83 37.16 37.35
N GLU A 434 8.54 37.50 36.08
CA GLU A 434 7.17 37.62 35.58
C GLU A 434 6.79 36.46 34.66
N GLU A 435 6.12 35.44 35.21
CA GLU A 435 5.48 34.40 34.41
C GLU A 435 4.33 34.98 33.57
N PHE A 436 4.33 34.72 32.27
CA PHE A 436 3.25 35.11 31.37
C PHE A 436 1.91 34.47 31.80
N ARG A 437 0.96 35.32 32.20
CA ARG A 437 -0.42 34.93 32.53
C ARG A 437 -1.31 35.16 31.31
N LEU A 438 -1.68 34.07 30.64
CA LEU A 438 -2.60 34.11 29.51
C LEU A 438 -4.02 34.48 29.99
N ASP A 439 -4.60 35.53 29.40
CA ASP A 439 -6.04 35.78 29.49
C ASP A 439 -6.76 34.93 28.43
N VAL A 440 -7.40 33.86 28.91
CA VAL A 440 -8.05 32.78 28.13
C VAL A 440 -9.17 33.31 27.22
N GLY A 441 -9.71 34.50 27.49
CA GLY A 441 -10.77 35.12 26.69
C GLY A 441 -10.29 35.80 25.41
N LYS A 442 -8.97 35.93 25.21
CA LYS A 442 -8.37 36.68 24.09
C LYS A 442 -7.34 35.84 23.35
N ARG A 443 -6.98 36.29 22.15
CA ARG A 443 -6.00 35.60 21.30
C ARG A 443 -4.59 35.97 21.74
N LEU A 444 -3.64 35.05 21.55
CA LEU A 444 -2.26 35.32 21.93
C LEU A 444 -1.65 36.49 21.13
N GLY A 445 -2.02 36.64 19.85
CA GLY A 445 -1.64 37.78 19.00
C GLY A 445 -2.11 39.16 19.49
N GLU A 446 -3.12 39.23 20.38
CA GLU A 446 -3.60 40.49 20.97
C GLU A 446 -2.82 40.86 22.25
N GLN A 447 -2.01 39.93 22.77
CA GLN A 447 -1.29 40.05 24.05
C GLN A 447 0.23 40.01 23.87
N VAL A 448 0.73 40.26 22.66
CA VAL A 448 2.15 40.12 22.31
C VAL A 448 3.08 40.95 23.22
N ASN A 449 2.62 42.13 23.67
CA ASN A 449 3.39 43.02 24.53
C ASN A 449 3.62 42.46 25.95
N GLN A 450 2.87 41.44 26.36
CA GLN A 450 2.98 40.80 27.68
C GLN A 450 3.83 39.54 27.64
N ILE A 451 4.22 39.07 26.44
CA ILE A 451 5.02 37.86 26.29
C ILE A 451 6.47 38.18 26.63
N PRO A 452 7.12 37.43 27.54
CA PRO A 452 8.53 37.63 27.87
C PRO A 452 9.40 37.43 26.62
N VAL A 453 10.25 38.41 26.35
CA VAL A 453 11.17 38.42 25.20
C VAL A 453 12.57 38.15 25.70
N GLN A 454 13.24 37.21 25.04
CA GLN A 454 14.63 36.88 25.30
C GLN A 454 15.47 37.17 24.07
N THR A 455 16.52 37.96 24.28
CA THR A 455 17.50 38.26 23.24
C THR A 455 18.61 37.22 23.29
N VAL A 456 18.83 36.52 22.17
CA VAL A 456 19.91 35.53 22.03
C VAL A 456 20.96 36.05 21.06
N THR A 457 22.22 35.94 21.45
CA THR A 457 23.39 36.21 20.60
C THR A 457 24.03 34.90 20.20
N LEU A 458 24.26 34.69 18.90
CA LEU A 458 24.94 33.52 18.36
C LEU A 458 26.36 33.90 17.93
N GLU A 459 27.34 33.15 18.43
CA GLU A 459 28.76 33.42 18.16
C GLU A 459 29.31 32.52 17.03
N ASN A 460 29.13 31.19 17.12
CA ASN A 460 29.87 30.24 16.27
C ASN A 460 29.01 29.26 15.45
N GLN A 461 27.68 29.34 15.49
CA GLN A 461 26.77 28.37 14.85
C GLN A 461 25.87 29.01 13.79
N CYS A 462 26.45 29.88 12.98
CA CYS A 462 25.78 30.64 11.92
C CYS A 462 26.56 30.47 10.60
N ARG A 463 25.83 30.32 9.50
CA ARG A 463 26.38 30.30 8.15
C ARG A 463 25.57 31.23 7.25
N THR A 464 26.25 32.17 6.61
CA THR A 464 25.65 33.04 5.59
C THR A 464 25.48 32.26 4.29
N LEU A 465 24.30 32.33 3.68
CA LEU A 465 23.95 31.64 2.45
C LEU A 465 24.17 32.54 1.25
N GLU A 466 25.31 32.38 0.60
CA GLU A 466 25.68 33.15 -0.59
C GLU A 466 24.89 32.71 -1.82
N ASN A 467 24.47 33.67 -2.66
CA ASN A 467 23.80 33.42 -3.93
C ASN A 467 22.54 32.53 -3.84
N MET A 468 21.82 32.54 -2.70
CA MET A 468 20.58 31.79 -2.53
C MET A 468 19.49 32.55 -1.80
N LYS A 469 18.32 32.64 -2.45
CA LYS A 469 17.08 33.14 -1.85
C LYS A 469 16.40 32.06 -1.00
N ALA A 470 17.10 31.53 0.00
CA ALA A 470 16.65 30.50 0.95
C ALA A 470 15.39 30.89 1.73
N GLN A 471 14.28 30.17 1.60
CA GLN A 471 13.01 30.49 2.26
C GLN A 471 12.53 29.43 3.27
N TYR A 472 12.84 28.15 3.06
CA TYR A 472 12.38 27.07 3.94
C TYR A 472 13.53 26.16 4.37
N ILE A 473 13.37 25.49 5.51
CA ILE A 473 14.32 24.52 6.05
C ILE A 473 13.66 23.16 6.28
N ALA A 474 14.43 22.09 6.11
CA ALA A 474 14.15 20.79 6.70
C ALA A 474 15.42 20.27 7.38
N ALA A 475 15.36 19.99 8.67
CA ALA A 475 16.52 19.57 9.47
C ALA A 475 16.35 18.14 10.00
N ASN A 476 17.48 17.43 10.17
CA ASN A 476 17.50 16.10 10.78
C ASN A 476 18.77 15.92 11.62
N GLY A 477 18.65 16.00 12.95
CA GLY A 477 19.76 15.84 13.88
C GLY A 477 20.29 14.42 14.02
N ILE A 478 19.50 13.39 13.70
CA ILE A 478 19.98 11.99 13.74
C ILE A 478 20.99 11.73 12.62
N ARG A 479 20.71 12.27 11.43
CA ARG A 479 21.57 12.15 10.25
C ARG A 479 22.55 13.31 10.10
N LYS A 480 22.48 14.30 11.00
CA LYS A 480 23.30 15.51 11.01
C LYS A 480 23.27 16.31 9.70
N VAL A 481 22.10 16.39 9.08
CA VAL A 481 21.89 17.10 7.81
C VAL A 481 20.80 18.16 7.91
N SER A 482 20.96 19.24 7.17
CA SER A 482 19.97 20.31 7.00
C SER A 482 19.80 20.66 5.53
N CYS A 483 18.57 20.74 5.06
CA CYS A 483 18.22 21.11 3.69
C CYS A 483 17.57 22.48 3.70
N VAL A 484 18.00 23.35 2.79
CA VAL A 484 17.43 24.67 2.59
C VAL A 484 16.81 24.74 1.20
N LEU A 485 15.58 25.23 1.11
CA LEU A 485 14.83 25.40 -0.14
C LEU A 485 14.68 26.88 -0.46
N SER A 486 14.98 27.26 -1.70
CA SER A 486 14.85 28.62 -2.21
C SER A 486 13.39 29.05 -2.38
N SER A 487 13.15 30.36 -2.44
CA SER A 487 11.82 30.96 -2.62
C SER A 487 11.14 30.60 -3.94
N ASN A 488 11.91 30.15 -4.93
CA ASN A 488 11.40 29.64 -6.20
C ASN A 488 10.92 28.18 -6.14
N LEU A 489 11.04 27.51 -4.99
CA LEU A 489 10.69 26.11 -4.76
C LEU A 489 11.40 25.10 -5.68
N ARG A 490 12.48 25.50 -6.36
CA ARG A 490 13.22 24.66 -7.33
C ARG A 490 14.67 24.41 -6.94
N HIS A 491 15.26 25.34 -6.20
CA HIS A 491 16.66 25.25 -5.83
C HIS A 491 16.81 24.80 -4.37
N VAL A 492 17.42 23.64 -4.16
CA VAL A 492 17.68 23.03 -2.85
C VAL A 492 19.18 22.98 -2.62
N ARG A 493 19.62 23.35 -1.41
CA ARG A 493 20.99 23.07 -0.93
C ARG A 493 20.91 22.19 0.30
N VAL A 494 21.81 21.22 0.39
CA VAL A 494 21.94 20.31 1.52
C VAL A 494 23.25 20.62 2.22
N PHE A 495 23.20 20.72 3.54
CA PHE A 495 24.31 20.99 4.43
C PHE A 495 24.49 19.81 5.37
N GLU A 496 25.73 19.34 5.47
CA GLU A 496 26.15 18.48 6.57
C GLU A 496 26.56 19.39 7.73
N MET A 497 25.93 19.21 8.89
CA MET A 497 26.02 20.16 10.00
C MET A 497 27.17 19.86 10.97
N ASP A 498 27.88 18.75 10.78
CA ASP A 498 28.99 18.30 11.62
C ASP A 498 30.38 18.69 11.12
N VAL A 499 30.49 19.03 9.83
CA VAL A 499 31.76 19.35 9.20
C VAL A 499 31.88 20.87 9.20
N GLU A 500 32.86 21.39 9.94
CA GLU A 500 33.29 22.77 9.75
C GLU A 500 33.79 22.87 8.30
N ASP A 501 33.19 23.76 7.52
CA ASP A 501 33.50 23.88 6.10
C ASP A 501 34.95 24.36 5.97
N ASP A 502 35.88 23.44 5.64
CA ASP A 502 37.30 23.72 5.35
C ASP A 502 37.49 24.51 4.04
N GLY A 503 36.46 25.22 3.57
CA GLY A 503 36.49 26.06 2.40
C GLY A 503 37.24 27.35 2.69
N GLU A 504 38.52 27.37 2.32
CA GLU A 504 39.26 28.58 2.00
C GLU A 504 38.32 29.52 1.21
N VAL A 505 38.11 30.72 1.74
CA VAL A 505 37.43 31.79 1.02
C VAL A 505 38.27 32.00 -0.23
N ASP A 506 37.72 31.70 -1.41
CA ASP A 506 38.32 32.05 -2.70
C ASP A 506 38.54 33.57 -2.71
N GLU A 507 39.72 34.02 -2.29
CA GLU A 507 40.19 35.37 -2.53
C GLU A 507 40.30 35.51 -4.05
N GLU A 508 39.42 36.35 -4.60
CA GLU A 508 39.43 36.76 -5.99
C GLU A 508 40.88 37.11 -6.41
N GLU A 509 41.51 36.25 -7.22
CA GLU A 509 42.80 36.58 -7.82
C GLU A 509 42.57 37.77 -8.77
N GLU A 510 42.96 38.96 -8.30
CA GLU A 510 43.09 40.16 -9.12
C GLU A 510 44.03 39.88 -10.30
N GLU A 511 43.51 39.89 -11.53
CA GLU A 511 44.34 39.97 -12.73
C GLU A 511 45.22 41.24 -12.68
N PRO A 512 46.54 41.16 -12.97
CA PRO A 512 47.28 42.32 -13.41
C PRO A 512 47.52 42.26 -14.92
N ASP A 513 47.20 43.39 -15.54
CA ASP A 513 47.35 43.73 -16.94
C ASP A 513 48.72 43.41 -17.59
N SER A 514 48.60 43.09 -18.88
CA SER A 514 49.59 42.97 -19.96
C SER A 514 50.91 43.77 -19.85
N GLN A 515 52.04 43.09 -20.16
CA GLN A 515 53.12 43.66 -21.00
C GLN A 515 53.74 42.59 -21.92
N ASP A 516 53.76 42.92 -23.22
CA ASP A 516 54.43 42.21 -24.31
C ASP A 516 55.96 42.08 -24.10
N ILE A 517 56.56 41.02 -24.66
CA ILE A 517 57.52 41.07 -25.80
C ILE A 517 58.22 39.69 -26.01
N SER A 518 57.87 39.09 -27.15
CA SER A 518 58.68 38.32 -28.12
C SER A 518 59.66 37.21 -27.72
N GLY A 519 59.53 36.06 -28.42
CA GLY A 519 60.68 35.47 -29.14
C GLY A 519 60.78 33.94 -29.18
N LEU A 520 60.48 33.36 -30.37
CA LEU A 520 61.11 32.17 -31.01
C LEU A 520 60.85 30.80 -30.33
N LYS A 521 60.03 29.88 -30.87
CA LYS A 521 60.21 28.95 -32.03
C LYS A 521 61.44 28.00 -31.95
N GLU A 522 61.17 26.76 -32.38
CA GLU A 522 62.07 25.61 -32.69
C GLU A 522 62.42 24.72 -31.48
N ASP A 523 62.44 23.38 -31.51
CA ASP A 523 62.22 22.37 -32.56
C ASP A 523 62.17 20.96 -31.89
N MET A 524 61.56 20.01 -32.60
CA MET A 524 61.90 18.57 -32.77
C MET A 524 62.27 17.68 -31.56
N GLU A 525 61.56 16.58 -31.29
CA GLU A 525 61.61 15.25 -31.95
C GLU A 525 62.72 14.30 -31.43
N GLU A 526 62.37 13.01 -31.36
CA GLU A 526 63.20 11.82 -31.08
C GLU A 526 63.59 11.54 -29.61
N THR A 527 63.12 10.45 -29.02
CA THR A 527 63.75 9.15 -29.32
C THR A 527 62.82 7.95 -29.09
N LEU A 528 62.87 7.07 -30.08
CA LEU A 528 62.25 5.76 -30.25
C LEU A 528 62.99 4.66 -29.46
N ASP A 529 62.25 3.58 -29.19
CA ASP A 529 62.67 2.18 -29.03
C ASP A 529 63.51 1.79 -27.79
N THR A 530 63.20 0.71 -27.06
CA THR A 530 63.25 -0.66 -27.59
C THR A 530 62.53 -1.67 -26.66
N LEU A 531 61.58 -2.41 -27.23
CA LEU A 531 61.21 -3.84 -27.10
C LEU A 531 61.51 -4.62 -25.80
N VAL A 532 60.50 -5.34 -25.28
CA VAL A 532 60.30 -6.81 -25.37
C VAL A 532 59.01 -7.19 -24.59
N GLY A 533 58.00 -7.76 -25.27
CA GLY A 533 56.82 -8.43 -24.66
C GLY A 533 57.06 -9.92 -24.41
N PRO A 534 56.05 -10.82 -24.36
CA PRO A 534 54.59 -10.62 -24.31
C PRO A 534 53.87 -11.55 -23.27
N GLU A 535 52.55 -11.70 -23.43
CA GLU A 535 51.61 -12.71 -22.87
C GLU A 535 50.80 -12.30 -21.62
N ASN A 536 49.48 -12.57 -21.50
CA ASN A 536 48.38 -12.92 -22.40
C ASN A 536 47.09 -12.91 -21.54
N SER A 537 45.92 -12.67 -22.18
CA SER A 537 44.54 -12.96 -21.73
C SER A 537 43.97 -12.17 -20.52
N GLY A 538 42.75 -11.66 -20.51
CA GLY A 538 41.60 -11.72 -21.43
C GLY A 538 40.32 -11.46 -20.62
N ALA A 539 39.40 -10.62 -21.12
CA ALA A 539 37.95 -10.57 -20.82
C ALA A 539 37.37 -9.28 -21.44
N ALA A 540 36.73 -9.37 -22.61
CA ALA A 540 35.28 -9.53 -22.77
C ALA A 540 34.51 -8.21 -22.56
N ALA A 541 34.25 -7.55 -23.70
CA ALA A 541 33.27 -6.48 -23.84
C ALA A 541 31.86 -7.04 -23.64
N VAL A 542 31.03 -6.32 -22.88
CA VAL A 542 29.57 -6.51 -22.83
C VAL A 542 28.93 -5.13 -22.94
N GLU A 543 28.04 -5.02 -23.93
CA GLU A 543 27.23 -3.87 -24.28
C GLU A 543 26.25 -3.49 -23.14
N ASN A 544 26.09 -2.20 -22.89
CA ASN A 544 25.06 -1.64 -22.01
C ASN A 544 23.71 -1.59 -22.78
N PRO A 545 22.61 -2.15 -22.24
CA PRO A 545 21.28 -1.89 -22.77
C PRO A 545 20.70 -0.58 -22.20
N ALA A 546 20.12 0.22 -23.09
CA ALA A 546 19.40 1.46 -22.78
C ALA A 546 18.09 1.18 -22.02
N LEU A 547 17.80 2.00 -21.01
CA LEU A 547 16.52 2.02 -20.29
C LEU A 547 15.57 3.05 -20.93
N PRO A 548 14.25 2.81 -20.95
CA PRO A 548 13.28 3.74 -21.52
C PRO A 548 12.95 4.90 -20.56
N GLU A 549 12.71 6.08 -21.14
CA GLU A 549 12.20 7.28 -20.45
C GLU A 549 10.72 7.10 -20.09
N ASP A 550 10.36 7.30 -18.81
CA ASP A 550 8.97 7.32 -18.34
C ASP A 550 8.40 8.75 -18.41
N ASP A 551 7.35 8.91 -19.20
CA ASP A 551 6.55 10.13 -19.38
C ASP A 551 5.78 10.51 -18.11
N ALA A 552 6.26 11.53 -17.40
CA ALA A 552 5.60 12.15 -16.25
C ALA A 552 4.50 13.16 -16.67
N SER A 553 3.51 12.74 -17.47
CA SER A 553 2.41 13.61 -17.92
C SER A 553 1.02 12.98 -17.75
N SER A 554 0.67 12.55 -16.54
CA SER A 554 -0.74 12.27 -16.19
C SER A 554 -0.96 12.21 -14.67
N LEU A 555 -1.01 13.38 -14.03
CA LEU A 555 -1.61 13.53 -12.70
C LEU A 555 -2.67 14.64 -12.78
N GLU A 556 -3.87 14.23 -13.19
CA GLU A 556 -5.09 15.05 -13.08
C GLU A 556 -5.44 15.27 -11.60
N SER A 557 -5.56 16.53 -11.22
CA SER A 557 -5.95 16.98 -9.89
C SER A 557 -7.46 16.81 -9.67
N VAL A 558 -7.85 15.95 -8.74
CA VAL A 558 -9.22 15.90 -8.20
C VAL A 558 -9.32 16.85 -7.00
N PRO A 559 -10.18 17.88 -7.00
CA PRO A 559 -10.35 18.77 -5.85
C PRO A 559 -11.30 18.14 -4.82
N GLY A 560 -10.78 17.80 -3.64
CA GLY A 560 -11.58 17.39 -2.49
C GLY A 560 -12.07 18.61 -1.68
N ASN A 561 -13.38 18.83 -1.66
CA ASN A 561 -14.06 19.73 -0.73
C ASN A 561 -14.07 19.14 0.68
N TRP A 562 -13.60 19.90 1.67
CA TRP A 562 -13.79 19.58 3.08
C TRP A 562 -14.89 20.50 3.64
N THR A 563 -16.01 19.90 4.06
CA THR A 563 -17.02 20.50 4.94
C THR A 563 -16.64 20.31 6.40
#